data_AF-A0A3M7NPF2-F1
#
_entry.id   AF-A0A3M7NPF2-F1
#
_cell.length_a   1.000
_cell.length_b   1.000
_cell.length_c   1.000
_cell.angle_alpha   90.00
_cell.angle_beta   90.00
_cell.angle_gamma   90.00
#
_symmetry.space_group_name_H-M   'P 1'
#
loop_
_entity.id
_entity.type
_entity.pdbx_description
1 polymer ?
#
loop_
_entity_poly.entity_id
_entity_poly.type
_entity_poly.pdbx_seq_one_letter_code
_entity_poly.pdbx_strand_id
1 'polypeptide(L)'
;LLASSSVQSQLRQRYSSNEDLTSLLNKHSILARTSAHLLAFGVTCFPFVDPSPDTSNARLLGVRFDICKRNGQFDAPYYVLLRRSETARANGDEPIVTNEWSVHRHTIPSLVPLQEHADHYLPVTDEGYGSEDSMVQGGQRPVDLLGFVTAVRNDLTSWHMRKEAIESCHGQLLEPSPDGEGDEEGSQQLKYGVQSVEAVAVDARYARIVWRDGKVGRIKIGCDGRIEKAVVLRTVNSENSRCQSVERTLLAGSSRIQDFAARLKDVAANFIDK
;
A
#
# COMPACT_ATOMS: atom_id res chain seq x y z
N LEU A 1 40.71 -52.35 6.54
CA LEU A 1 39.26 -52.05 6.68
C LEU A 1 38.75 -50.95 5.73
N LEU A 2 39.57 -49.99 5.26
CA LEU A 2 39.14 -48.93 4.32
C LEU A 2 39.28 -49.27 2.81
N ALA A 3 39.70 -50.49 2.47
CA ALA A 3 39.96 -50.92 1.09
C ALA A 3 38.84 -51.82 0.49
N SER A 4 37.71 -51.97 1.18
CA SER A 4 36.56 -52.71 0.65
C SER A 4 35.83 -51.84 -0.37
N SER A 5 35.70 -52.33 -1.61
CA SER A 5 34.98 -51.66 -2.69
C SER A 5 33.52 -51.36 -2.32
N SER A 6 32.91 -52.20 -1.48
CA SER A 6 31.55 -52.01 -0.97
C SER A 6 31.44 -50.87 0.06
N VAL A 7 32.47 -50.69 0.89
CA VAL A 7 32.54 -49.56 1.84
C VAL A 7 32.82 -48.26 1.09
N GLN A 8 33.66 -48.30 0.05
CA GLN A 8 33.94 -47.13 -0.80
C GLN A 8 32.75 -46.73 -1.67
N SER A 9 31.95 -47.68 -2.17
CA SER A 9 30.74 -47.39 -2.94
C SER A 9 29.65 -46.79 -2.05
N GLN A 10 29.44 -47.32 -0.84
CA GLN A 10 28.50 -46.74 0.14
C GLN A 10 28.92 -45.34 0.60
N LEU A 11 30.22 -45.11 0.82
CA LEU A 11 30.73 -43.77 1.13
C LEU A 11 30.52 -42.82 -0.04
N ARG A 12 30.87 -43.21 -1.28
CA ARG A 12 30.61 -42.39 -2.49
C ARG A 12 29.14 -42.06 -2.69
N GLN A 13 28.25 -43.03 -2.45
CA GLN A 13 26.80 -42.82 -2.53
C GLN A 13 26.30 -41.85 -1.46
N ARG A 14 26.88 -41.89 -0.24
CA ARG A 14 26.63 -40.88 0.81
C ARG A 14 27.20 -39.50 0.47
N TYR A 15 28.33 -39.42 -0.22
CA TYR A 15 28.89 -38.16 -0.71
C TYR A 15 28.06 -37.56 -1.85
N SER A 16 27.49 -38.36 -2.75
CA SER A 16 26.51 -37.87 -3.74
C SER A 16 25.23 -37.33 -3.09
N SER A 17 24.72 -37.97 -2.03
CA SER A 17 23.60 -37.41 -1.25
C SER A 17 23.95 -36.14 -0.47
N ASN A 18 25.24 -35.90 -0.20
CA ASN A 18 25.69 -34.63 0.41
C ASN A 18 25.70 -33.48 -0.59
N GLU A 19 25.84 -33.74 -1.90
CA GLU A 19 25.73 -32.71 -2.93
C GLU A 19 24.29 -32.18 -3.00
N ASP A 20 23.30 -33.07 -2.96
CA ASP A 20 21.89 -32.68 -2.86
C ASP A 20 21.61 -31.92 -1.55
N LEU A 21 22.14 -32.39 -0.42
CA LEU A 21 21.96 -31.72 0.88
C LEU A 21 22.62 -30.33 0.90
N THR A 22 23.84 -30.19 0.38
CA THR A 22 24.52 -28.90 0.26
C THR A 22 23.79 -27.97 -0.70
N SER A 23 23.22 -28.48 -1.80
CA SER A 23 22.39 -27.71 -2.71
C SER A 23 21.11 -27.22 -2.03
N LEU A 24 20.48 -28.04 -1.18
CA LEU A 24 19.29 -27.69 -0.41
C LEU A 24 19.62 -26.66 0.68
N LEU A 25 20.73 -26.82 1.39
CA LEU A 25 21.21 -25.83 2.36
C LEU A 25 21.52 -24.49 1.69
N ASN A 26 22.13 -24.51 0.51
CA ASN A 26 22.39 -23.30 -0.28
C ASN A 26 21.09 -22.64 -0.75
N LYS A 27 20.11 -23.42 -1.23
CA LYS A 27 18.78 -22.90 -1.57
C LYS A 27 18.13 -22.29 -0.34
N HIS A 28 18.19 -22.96 0.80
CA HIS A 28 17.61 -22.47 2.05
C HIS A 28 18.30 -21.19 2.53
N SER A 29 19.63 -21.09 2.47
CA SER A 29 20.35 -19.89 2.87
C SER A 29 20.05 -18.70 1.96
N ILE A 30 19.93 -18.94 0.65
CA ILE A 30 19.49 -17.93 -0.32
C ILE A 30 18.05 -17.48 0.01
N LEU A 31 17.13 -18.43 0.20
CA LEU A 31 15.74 -18.15 0.53
C LEU A 31 15.60 -17.37 1.85
N ALA A 32 16.31 -17.77 2.90
CA ALA A 32 16.30 -17.09 4.18
C ALA A 32 16.78 -15.64 4.05
N ARG A 33 17.87 -15.42 3.30
CA ARG A 33 18.39 -14.07 3.04
C ARG A 33 17.44 -13.22 2.20
N THR A 34 16.85 -13.79 1.15
CA THR A 34 15.87 -13.06 0.32
C THR A 34 14.62 -12.72 1.11
N SER A 35 14.10 -13.65 1.90
CA SER A 35 12.94 -13.41 2.76
C SER A 35 13.23 -12.34 3.81
N ALA A 36 14.42 -12.35 4.41
CA ALA A 36 14.85 -11.30 5.33
C ALA A 36 14.89 -9.91 4.65
N HIS A 37 15.41 -9.81 3.42
CA HIS A 37 15.38 -8.55 2.67
C HIS A 37 13.96 -8.09 2.32
N LEU A 38 13.09 -9.02 1.91
CA LEU A 38 11.69 -8.72 1.62
C LEU A 38 10.97 -8.15 2.84
N LEU A 39 11.15 -8.77 4.01
CA LEU A 39 10.55 -8.33 5.26
C LEU A 39 11.13 -7.00 5.76
N ALA A 40 12.45 -6.79 5.62
CA ALA A 40 13.12 -5.60 6.13
C ALA A 40 12.81 -4.34 5.31
N PHE A 41 12.75 -4.45 3.99
CA PHE A 41 12.61 -3.29 3.11
C PHE A 41 11.17 -3.10 2.59
N GLY A 42 10.39 -4.18 2.46
CA GLY A 42 9.04 -4.16 1.89
C GLY A 42 8.99 -3.83 0.39
N VAL A 43 10.11 -3.41 -0.21
CA VAL A 43 10.24 -3.24 -1.66
C VAL A 43 11.57 -3.81 -2.11
N THR A 44 11.54 -4.64 -3.15
CA THR A 44 12.74 -5.28 -3.70
C THR A 44 12.71 -5.29 -5.23
N CYS A 45 13.89 -5.32 -5.83
CA CYS A 45 14.05 -5.44 -7.28
C CYS A 45 14.62 -6.81 -7.65
N PHE A 46 14.21 -7.34 -8.80
CA PHE A 46 14.69 -8.60 -9.33
C PHE A 46 14.78 -8.55 -10.86
N PRO A 47 15.74 -9.25 -11.48
CA PRO A 47 15.80 -9.37 -12.93
C PRO A 47 14.65 -10.27 -13.41
N PHE A 48 14.00 -9.87 -14.50
CA PHE A 48 12.95 -10.66 -15.14
C PHE A 48 13.19 -10.71 -16.65
N VAL A 49 12.95 -11.86 -17.27
CA VAL A 49 13.01 -12.02 -18.73
C VAL A 49 11.60 -12.25 -19.20
N ASP A 50 11.12 -11.40 -20.11
CA ASP A 50 9.80 -11.58 -20.71
C ASP A 50 9.76 -12.91 -21.47
N PRO A 51 8.86 -13.85 -21.12
CA PRO A 51 8.74 -15.12 -21.83
C PRO A 51 8.10 -14.99 -23.22
N SER A 52 7.64 -13.79 -23.61
CA SER A 52 6.99 -13.58 -24.91
C SER A 52 7.96 -13.84 -26.09
N PRO A 53 7.54 -14.59 -27.12
CA PRO A 53 8.39 -14.92 -28.27
C PRO A 53 8.68 -13.71 -29.18
N ASP A 54 7.84 -12.68 -29.13
CA ASP A 54 7.89 -11.51 -30.01
C ASP A 54 8.93 -10.47 -29.58
N THR A 55 9.31 -10.48 -28.30
CA THR A 55 10.25 -9.51 -27.73
C THR A 55 11.54 -10.25 -27.45
N SER A 56 12.52 -10.19 -28.37
CA SER A 56 13.83 -10.85 -28.24
C SER A 56 14.44 -10.73 -26.84
N ASN A 57 14.15 -11.69 -25.94
CA ASN A 57 14.56 -11.76 -24.54
C ASN A 57 14.74 -10.41 -23.84
N ALA A 58 13.72 -9.55 -23.89
CA ALA A 58 13.79 -8.23 -23.28
C ALA A 58 14.00 -8.38 -21.77
N ARG A 59 15.16 -7.93 -21.28
CA ARG A 59 15.48 -7.91 -19.85
C ARG A 59 14.67 -6.79 -19.20
N LEU A 60 13.77 -7.17 -18.31
CA LEU A 60 12.94 -6.28 -17.53
C LEU A 60 13.49 -6.20 -16.10
N LEU A 61 13.30 -5.04 -15.49
CA LEU A 61 13.51 -4.86 -14.05
C LEU A 61 12.17 -5.07 -13.35
N GLY A 62 12.04 -6.17 -12.63
CA GLY A 62 10.90 -6.41 -11.76
C GLY A 62 11.06 -5.68 -10.43
N VAL A 63 10.02 -5.00 -9.99
CA VAL A 63 9.89 -4.40 -8.67
C VAL A 63 8.74 -5.09 -7.94
N ARG A 64 9.00 -5.58 -6.74
CA ARG A 64 8.03 -6.22 -5.86
C ARG A 64 7.75 -5.32 -4.66
N PHE A 65 6.48 -5.13 -4.35
CA PHE A 65 5.99 -4.38 -3.20
C PHE A 65 5.25 -5.32 -2.25
N ASP A 66 5.79 -5.49 -1.05
CA ASP A 66 5.21 -6.24 0.05
C ASP A 66 4.67 -5.24 1.07
N ILE A 67 3.34 -5.16 1.20
CA ILE A 67 2.68 -4.27 2.16
C ILE A 67 2.26 -5.10 3.36
N CYS A 68 2.84 -4.78 4.52
CA CYS A 68 2.49 -5.40 5.79
C CYS A 68 1.20 -4.79 6.34
N LYS A 69 0.29 -5.66 6.75
CA LYS A 69 -0.91 -5.30 7.49
C LYS A 69 -0.58 -5.00 8.94
N ARG A 70 -1.47 -4.28 9.63
CA ARG A 70 -1.36 -4.01 11.07
C ARG A 70 -1.22 -5.26 11.93
N ASN A 71 -1.83 -6.38 11.52
CA ASN A 71 -1.73 -7.65 12.25
C ASN A 71 -0.41 -8.41 12.00
N GLY A 72 0.54 -7.81 11.28
CA GLY A 72 1.84 -8.40 10.95
C GLY A 72 1.80 -9.39 9.79
N GLN A 73 0.64 -9.59 9.16
CA GLN A 73 0.51 -10.43 7.97
C GLN A 73 0.83 -9.64 6.70
N PHE A 74 1.23 -10.34 5.65
CA PHE A 74 1.48 -9.75 4.34
C PHE A 74 0.43 -10.25 3.36
N ASP A 75 -0.15 -9.33 2.59
CA ASP A 75 -0.99 -9.68 1.44
C ASP A 75 -0.15 -10.18 0.27
N ALA A 76 -0.83 -10.65 -0.78
CA ALA A 76 -0.19 -10.92 -2.05
C ALA A 76 0.59 -9.67 -2.52
N PRO A 77 1.87 -9.82 -2.89
CA PRO A 77 2.70 -8.69 -3.29
C PRO A 77 2.23 -8.08 -4.60
N TYR A 78 2.50 -6.78 -4.76
CA TYR A 78 2.30 -6.08 -6.02
C TYR A 78 3.58 -6.10 -6.84
N TYR A 79 3.44 -6.13 -8.16
CA TYR A 79 4.56 -6.16 -9.09
C TYR A 79 4.46 -5.02 -10.08
N VAL A 80 5.61 -4.45 -10.42
CA VAL A 80 5.79 -3.55 -11.57
C VAL A 80 6.98 -4.08 -12.36
N LEU A 81 6.79 -4.31 -13.65
CA LEU A 81 7.85 -4.68 -14.57
C LEU A 81 8.22 -3.45 -15.39
N LEU A 82 9.47 -3.03 -15.29
CA LEU A 82 10.01 -1.88 -16.01
C LEU A 82 10.84 -2.35 -17.19
N ARG A 83 10.64 -1.72 -18.34
CA ARG A 83 11.43 -1.89 -19.55
C ARG A 83 12.41 -0.74 -19.67
N ARG A 84 13.66 -1.06 -19.98
CA ARG A 84 14.66 -0.08 -20.39
C ARG A 84 14.73 -0.07 -21.92
N SER A 85 14.52 1.10 -22.53
CA SER A 85 14.77 1.35 -23.94
C SER A 85 16.01 2.24 -24.07
N GLU A 86 16.85 1.92 -25.03
CA GLU A 86 17.96 2.78 -25.42
C GLU A 86 17.52 3.55 -26.66
N THR A 87 17.28 4.84 -26.50
CA THR A 87 16.99 5.73 -27.63
C THR A 87 18.28 6.47 -27.99
N ALA A 88 18.74 6.27 -29.23
CA ALA A 88 19.87 7.01 -29.77
C ALA A 88 19.32 8.23 -30.50
N ARG A 89 19.56 9.43 -29.95
CA ARG A 89 19.18 10.68 -30.61
C ARG A 89 20.28 11.14 -31.56
N ALA A 90 19.92 11.49 -32.80
CA ALA A 90 20.80 12.18 -33.73
C ALA A 90 20.60 13.70 -33.60
N ASN A 91 21.12 14.31 -32.54
CA ASN A 91 21.15 15.77 -32.39
C ASN A 91 22.58 16.27 -32.66
N GLY A 92 22.92 16.50 -33.93
CA GLY A 92 24.27 16.91 -34.33
C GLY A 92 25.32 15.79 -34.20
N ASP A 93 26.59 16.16 -34.37
CA ASP A 93 27.74 15.26 -34.63
C ASP A 93 28.03 14.17 -33.57
N GLU A 94 27.34 14.16 -32.41
CA GLU A 94 27.47 13.08 -31.41
C GLU A 94 26.12 12.47 -30.99
N PRO A 95 25.94 11.14 -31.10
CA PRO A 95 24.72 10.47 -30.66
C PRO A 95 24.65 10.42 -29.13
N ILE A 96 23.67 11.10 -28.55
CA ILE A 96 23.36 10.97 -27.12
C ILE A 96 22.45 9.76 -26.94
N VAL A 97 22.98 8.71 -26.30
CA VAL A 97 22.20 7.53 -25.91
C VAL A 97 21.48 7.86 -24.60
N THR A 98 20.15 8.03 -24.67
CA THR A 98 19.31 8.18 -23.48
C THR A 98 18.70 6.84 -23.09
N ASN A 99 18.90 6.47 -21.83
CA ASN A 99 18.23 5.32 -21.24
C ASN A 99 16.85 5.75 -20.75
N GLU A 100 15.82 5.36 -21.48
CA GLU A 100 14.44 5.60 -21.10
C GLU A 100 13.90 4.40 -20.34
N TRP A 101 13.08 4.66 -19.33
CA TRP A 101 12.41 3.64 -18.55
C TRP A 101 10.91 3.78 -18.73
N SER A 102 10.22 2.67 -18.96
CA SER A 102 8.77 2.63 -19.12
C SER A 102 8.16 1.47 -18.34
N VAL A 103 6.91 1.65 -17.89
CA VAL A 103 6.14 0.58 -17.26
C VAL A 103 5.67 -0.40 -18.33
N HIS A 104 6.12 -1.65 -18.24
CA HIS A 104 5.71 -2.70 -19.16
C HIS A 104 4.41 -3.38 -18.72
N ARG A 105 4.35 -3.85 -17.48
CA ARG A 105 3.18 -4.51 -16.86
C ARG A 105 3.18 -4.28 -15.35
N HIS A 106 2.01 -4.32 -14.73
CA HIS A 106 1.91 -4.22 -13.28
C HIS A 106 0.66 -4.90 -12.72
N THR A 107 0.67 -5.14 -11.42
CA THR A 107 -0.50 -5.58 -10.64
C THR A 107 -1.01 -4.49 -9.69
N ILE A 108 -0.49 -3.25 -9.79
CA ILE A 108 -0.94 -2.12 -8.98
C ILE A 108 -2.44 -1.84 -9.22
N PRO A 109 -3.28 -1.69 -8.17
CA PRO A 109 -4.68 -1.33 -8.32
C PRO A 109 -4.86 0.07 -8.93
N SER A 110 -5.95 0.27 -9.69
CA SER A 110 -6.23 1.53 -10.42
C SER A 110 -6.41 2.76 -9.52
N LEU A 111 -6.61 2.57 -8.22
CA LEU A 111 -6.69 3.66 -7.22
C LEU A 111 -5.34 4.34 -6.96
N VAL A 112 -4.23 3.70 -7.32
CA VAL A 112 -2.89 4.30 -7.26
C VAL A 112 -2.61 4.91 -8.64
N PRO A 113 -2.28 6.21 -8.73
CA PRO A 113 -2.06 6.91 -10.00
C PRO A 113 -0.69 6.56 -10.60
N LEU A 114 -0.52 5.31 -11.01
CA LEU A 114 0.75 4.78 -11.51
C LEU A 114 1.26 5.54 -12.73
N GLN A 115 0.36 5.94 -13.64
CA GLN A 115 0.72 6.69 -14.84
C GLN A 115 1.26 8.08 -14.50
N GLU A 116 0.62 8.80 -13.57
CA GLU A 116 1.09 10.12 -13.12
C GLU A 116 2.49 10.02 -12.50
N HIS A 117 2.74 8.95 -11.73
CA HIS A 117 4.09 8.67 -11.20
C HIS A 117 5.07 8.34 -12.32
N ALA A 118 4.68 7.54 -13.31
CA ALA A 118 5.54 7.22 -14.45
C ALA A 118 5.89 8.48 -15.25
N ASP A 119 4.92 9.34 -15.56
CA ASP A 119 5.13 10.57 -16.32
C ASP A 119 6.03 11.56 -15.55
N HIS A 120 5.90 11.60 -14.22
CA HIS A 120 6.69 12.50 -13.37
C HIS A 120 8.13 12.03 -13.16
N TYR A 121 8.33 10.73 -12.92
CA TYR A 121 9.62 10.16 -12.49
C TYR A 121 10.37 9.41 -13.60
N LEU A 122 9.66 8.93 -14.62
CA LEU A 122 10.17 8.20 -15.77
C LEU A 122 9.86 8.96 -17.08
N PRO A 123 10.33 10.22 -17.21
CA PRO A 123 9.98 11.03 -18.37
C PRO A 123 10.51 10.36 -19.65
N VAL A 124 9.58 10.04 -20.56
CA VAL A 124 9.91 9.63 -21.92
C VAL A 124 10.21 10.90 -22.71
N THR A 125 11.32 10.94 -23.43
CA THR A 125 11.70 12.14 -24.16
C THR A 125 10.90 12.20 -25.45
N ASP A 126 9.84 13.01 -25.47
CA ASP A 126 8.94 13.13 -26.63
C ASP A 126 9.73 13.48 -27.91
N GLU A 127 9.53 12.70 -28.96
CA GLU A 127 10.10 12.96 -30.27
C GLU A 127 9.27 14.02 -30.99
N GLY A 128 9.39 15.28 -30.57
CA GLY A 128 9.23 16.44 -31.44
C GLY A 128 7.95 16.58 -32.27
N TYR A 129 6.82 15.97 -31.91
CA TYR A 129 5.52 16.28 -32.52
C TYR A 129 4.82 17.33 -31.66
N GLY A 130 4.99 18.59 -32.08
CA GLY A 130 4.60 19.78 -31.34
C GLY A 130 3.15 19.79 -30.85
N SER A 131 2.99 20.04 -29.56
CA SER A 131 1.87 20.81 -29.03
C SER A 131 2.43 22.18 -28.61
N GLU A 132 1.89 23.25 -29.19
CA GLU A 132 2.39 24.63 -29.12
C GLU A 132 2.29 25.28 -27.72
N ASP A 133 1.90 24.53 -26.68
CA ASP A 133 1.60 25.08 -25.35
C ASP A 133 2.66 24.81 -24.27
N SER A 134 3.75 24.11 -24.60
CA SER A 134 4.81 23.77 -23.62
C SER A 134 6.03 24.68 -23.70
N MET A 135 5.82 26.01 -23.66
CA MET A 135 6.91 26.99 -23.50
C MET A 135 7.26 27.22 -22.03
N VAL A 136 7.64 26.18 -21.28
CA VAL A 136 8.31 26.37 -19.97
C VAL A 136 9.37 25.29 -19.74
N GLN A 137 10.64 25.67 -19.95
CA GLN A 137 11.86 25.05 -19.40
C GLN A 137 12.01 23.53 -19.61
N GLY A 138 12.33 23.14 -20.85
CA GLY A 138 12.76 21.79 -21.21
C GLY A 138 14.18 21.44 -20.74
N GLY A 139 14.41 21.44 -19.42
CA GLY A 139 15.51 20.66 -18.83
C GLY A 139 15.07 19.20 -18.81
N GLN A 140 15.81 18.30 -19.46
CA GLN A 140 15.59 16.86 -19.35
C GLN A 140 15.67 16.48 -17.86
N ARG A 141 14.51 16.25 -17.21
CA ARG A 141 14.52 15.75 -15.84
C ARG A 141 15.15 14.37 -15.85
N PRO A 142 16.15 14.10 -14.98
CA PRO A 142 16.77 12.80 -14.93
C PRO A 142 15.72 11.75 -14.50
N VAL A 143 15.81 10.55 -15.07
CA VAL A 143 14.98 9.42 -14.65
C VAL A 143 15.27 9.12 -13.18
N ASP A 144 14.23 9.10 -12.35
CA ASP A 144 14.30 8.80 -10.92
C ASP A 144 13.49 7.54 -10.58
N LEU A 145 14.11 6.39 -10.77
CA LEU A 145 13.52 5.10 -10.43
C LEU A 145 13.19 4.98 -8.93
N LEU A 146 14.02 5.56 -8.07
CA LEU A 146 13.82 5.48 -6.63
C LEU A 146 12.62 6.33 -6.19
N GLY A 147 12.49 7.54 -6.75
CA GLY A 147 11.33 8.41 -6.58
C GLY A 147 10.04 7.75 -7.04
N PHE A 148 10.04 7.17 -8.24
CA PHE A 148 8.91 6.39 -8.78
C PHE A 148 8.48 5.28 -7.82
N VAL A 149 9.42 4.42 -7.44
CA VAL A 149 9.16 3.28 -6.55
C VAL A 149 8.67 3.74 -5.17
N THR A 150 9.27 4.81 -4.63
CA THR A 150 8.89 5.38 -3.34
C THR A 150 7.47 5.94 -3.37
N ALA A 151 7.10 6.67 -4.44
CA ALA A 151 5.78 7.24 -4.60
C ALA A 151 4.69 6.16 -4.68
N VAL A 152 4.91 5.13 -5.50
CA VAL A 152 4.00 3.97 -5.63
C VAL A 152 3.85 3.24 -4.30
N ARG A 153 4.97 2.98 -3.59
CA ARG A 153 4.94 2.33 -2.28
C ARG A 153 4.14 3.15 -1.27
N ASN A 154 4.34 4.46 -1.23
CA ASN A 154 3.65 5.36 -0.32
C ASN A 154 2.14 5.31 -0.56
N ASP A 155 1.69 5.41 -1.81
CA ASP A 155 0.26 5.34 -2.13
C ASP A 155 -0.38 4.00 -1.76
N LEU A 156 0.30 2.88 -2.05
CA LEU A 156 -0.14 1.55 -1.63
C LEU A 156 -0.26 1.45 -0.11
N THR A 157 0.77 1.90 0.61
CA THR A 157 0.83 1.85 2.07
C THR A 157 -0.26 2.71 2.68
N SER A 158 -0.42 3.93 2.18
CA SER A 158 -1.47 4.86 2.62
C SER A 158 -2.87 4.31 2.37
N TRP A 159 -3.10 3.63 1.25
CA TRP A 159 -4.38 2.98 0.97
C TRP A 159 -4.69 1.86 1.98
N HIS A 160 -3.74 0.94 2.19
CA HIS A 160 -3.89 -0.12 3.19
C HIS A 160 -4.11 0.45 4.60
N MET A 161 -3.31 1.45 4.99
CA MET A 161 -3.46 2.12 6.28
C MET A 161 -4.87 2.70 6.47
N ARG A 162 -5.44 3.36 5.45
CA ARG A 162 -6.80 3.91 5.52
C ARG A 162 -7.85 2.82 5.69
N LYS A 163 -7.74 1.74 4.93
CA LYS A 163 -8.67 0.61 5.01
C LYS A 163 -8.65 -0.02 6.40
N GLU A 164 -7.46 -0.36 6.88
CA GLU A 164 -7.28 -0.98 8.21
C GLU A 164 -7.70 -0.04 9.35
N ALA A 165 -7.47 1.25 9.20
CA ALA A 165 -7.91 2.23 10.17
C ALA A 165 -9.44 2.27 10.31
N ILE A 166 -10.16 2.25 9.19
CA ILE A 166 -11.63 2.22 9.19
C ILE A 166 -12.11 0.90 9.79
N GLU A 167 -11.54 -0.24 9.40
CA GLU A 167 -11.88 -1.56 9.94
C GLU A 167 -11.60 -1.65 11.45
N SER A 168 -10.46 -1.15 11.92
CA SER A 168 -10.11 -1.11 13.34
C SER A 168 -11.04 -0.19 14.12
N CYS A 169 -11.39 0.97 13.55
CA CYS A 169 -12.36 1.89 14.14
C CYS A 169 -13.75 1.24 14.26
N HIS A 170 -14.19 0.53 13.22
CA HIS A 170 -15.43 -0.21 13.23
C HIS A 170 -15.43 -1.28 14.33
N GLY A 171 -14.37 -2.10 14.43
CA GLY A 171 -14.22 -3.10 15.49
C GLY A 171 -14.28 -2.50 16.90
N GLN A 172 -13.50 -1.45 17.17
CA GLN A 172 -13.47 -0.81 18.51
C GLN A 172 -14.82 -0.24 18.96
N LEU A 173 -15.66 0.22 18.02
CA LEU A 173 -16.96 0.82 18.31
C LEU A 173 -18.09 -0.21 18.45
N LEU A 174 -17.88 -1.42 17.93
CA LEU A 174 -18.88 -2.48 17.84
C LEU A 174 -18.54 -3.74 18.65
N GLU A 175 -17.36 -3.82 19.25
CA GLU A 175 -16.98 -4.92 20.16
C GLU A 175 -17.65 -4.79 21.54
N PRO A 176 -18.22 -5.90 22.07
CA PRO A 176 -18.76 -5.95 23.44
C PRO A 176 -17.62 -5.73 24.45
N SER A 177 -17.88 -4.92 25.47
CA SER A 177 -16.89 -4.67 26.53
C SER A 177 -16.55 -5.98 27.27
N PRO A 178 -15.27 -6.25 27.58
CA PRO A 178 -14.87 -7.43 28.35
C PRO A 178 -15.32 -7.40 29.82
N ASP A 179 -15.77 -6.24 30.31
CA ASP A 179 -16.15 -6.02 31.72
C ASP A 179 -17.67 -6.09 31.97
N GLY A 180 -18.46 -6.60 31.01
CA GLY A 180 -19.91 -6.75 31.14
C GLY A 180 -20.30 -8.13 31.67
N GLU A 181 -20.30 -8.32 32.99
CA GLU A 181 -21.08 -9.39 33.61
C GLU A 181 -22.57 -9.11 33.38
N GLY A 182 -23.25 -10.00 32.64
CA GLY A 182 -24.72 -10.08 32.58
C GLY A 182 -25.41 -8.98 31.78
N ASP A 183 -25.90 -9.30 30.59
CA ASP A 183 -27.34 -9.31 30.36
C ASP A 183 -27.67 -10.01 29.03
N GLU A 184 -28.72 -10.82 29.11
CA GLU A 184 -29.23 -11.68 28.06
C GLU A 184 -29.73 -10.87 26.84
N GLU A 185 -29.61 -11.49 25.66
CA GLU A 185 -30.19 -11.05 24.37
C GLU A 185 -29.58 -9.83 23.66
N GLY A 186 -28.56 -10.11 22.82
CA GLY A 186 -28.49 -9.55 21.46
C GLY A 186 -28.15 -8.07 21.27
N SER A 187 -27.94 -7.29 22.33
CA SER A 187 -27.56 -5.88 22.18
C SER A 187 -26.04 -5.74 22.05
N GLN A 188 -25.53 -5.71 20.81
CA GLN A 188 -24.20 -5.14 20.53
C GLN A 188 -24.15 -3.77 21.22
N GLN A 189 -23.31 -3.67 22.25
CA GLN A 189 -23.23 -2.49 23.11
C GLN A 189 -22.56 -1.37 22.30
N LEU A 190 -23.36 -0.64 21.51
CA LEU A 190 -22.88 0.44 20.65
C LEU A 190 -22.21 1.52 21.50
N LYS A 191 -20.88 1.57 21.47
CA LYS A 191 -20.12 2.57 22.21
C LYS A 191 -20.37 3.94 21.56
N TYR A 192 -20.67 4.93 22.40
CA TYR A 192 -20.78 6.34 22.01
C TYR A 192 -21.90 6.68 21.01
N GLY A 193 -22.92 5.81 20.93
CA GLY A 193 -24.08 6.01 20.05
C GLY A 193 -23.76 5.92 18.56
N VAL A 194 -22.55 5.47 18.18
CA VAL A 194 -22.19 5.21 16.78
C VAL A 194 -22.80 3.88 16.35
N GLN A 195 -23.53 3.92 15.26
CA GLN A 195 -24.16 2.75 14.64
C GLN A 195 -23.25 2.08 13.63
N SER A 196 -22.55 2.86 12.79
CA SER A 196 -21.60 2.31 11.83
C SER A 196 -20.52 3.31 11.44
N VAL A 197 -19.36 2.77 11.04
CA VAL A 197 -18.25 3.49 10.42
C VAL A 197 -17.78 2.68 9.21
N GLU A 198 -17.97 3.22 8.00
CA GLU A 198 -17.72 2.48 6.77
C GLU A 198 -17.00 3.35 5.74
N ALA A 199 -16.16 2.72 4.92
CA ALA A 199 -15.54 3.40 3.79
C ALA A 199 -16.60 3.75 2.73
N VAL A 200 -16.57 4.97 2.20
CA VAL A 200 -17.49 5.41 1.14
C VAL A 200 -17.13 4.80 -0.21
N ALA A 201 -15.85 4.52 -0.43
CA ALA A 201 -15.32 3.98 -1.67
C ALA A 201 -14.12 3.06 -1.39
N VAL A 202 -13.70 2.31 -2.42
CA VAL A 202 -12.60 1.33 -2.34
C VAL A 202 -11.26 1.97 -1.98
N ASP A 203 -11.05 3.25 -2.30
CA ASP A 203 -9.83 4.00 -1.99
C ASP A 203 -9.70 4.41 -0.51
N ALA A 204 -10.77 4.22 0.26
CA ALA A 204 -10.90 4.55 1.69
C ALA A 204 -10.54 6.01 2.02
N ARG A 205 -10.57 6.94 1.06
CA ARG A 205 -10.26 8.37 1.33
C ARG A 205 -11.35 9.06 2.13
N TYR A 206 -12.57 8.55 2.06
CA TYR A 206 -13.70 9.03 2.83
C TYR A 206 -14.32 7.90 3.63
N ALA A 207 -14.67 8.19 4.89
CA ALA A 207 -15.48 7.30 5.72
C ALA A 207 -16.78 7.99 6.10
N ARG A 208 -17.87 7.22 6.09
CA ARG A 208 -19.19 7.61 6.56
C ARG A 208 -19.39 7.08 7.97
N ILE A 209 -19.89 7.93 8.85
CA ILE A 209 -20.21 7.61 10.24
C ILE A 209 -21.70 7.85 10.45
N VAL A 210 -22.38 6.91 11.08
CA VAL A 210 -23.80 7.04 11.43
C VAL A 210 -23.93 6.96 12.94
N TRP A 211 -24.67 7.87 13.54
CA TRP A 211 -25.04 7.81 14.95
C TRP A 211 -26.52 7.44 15.09
N ARG A 212 -26.87 6.79 16.21
CA ARG A 212 -28.26 6.44 16.59
C ARG A 212 -29.18 7.65 16.70
N ASP A 213 -28.63 8.81 17.03
CA ASP A 213 -29.39 10.05 17.22
C ASP A 213 -29.70 10.80 15.90
N GLY A 214 -29.51 10.14 14.75
CA GLY A 214 -29.82 10.69 13.44
C GLY A 214 -28.73 11.59 12.85
N LYS A 215 -27.57 11.72 13.50
CA LYS A 215 -26.41 12.35 12.87
C LYS A 215 -25.78 11.42 11.83
N VAL A 216 -25.30 12.04 10.74
CA VAL A 216 -24.48 11.40 9.72
C VAL A 216 -23.26 12.27 9.46
N GLY A 217 -22.10 11.63 9.49
CA GLY A 217 -20.80 12.26 9.37
C GLY A 217 -20.06 11.73 8.17
N ARG A 218 -19.26 12.59 7.55
CA ARG A 218 -18.30 12.21 6.53
C ARG A 218 -16.95 12.81 6.89
N ILE A 219 -15.95 11.95 6.98
CA ILE A 219 -14.57 12.35 7.23
C ILE A 219 -13.72 12.08 5.99
N LYS A 220 -12.73 12.95 5.74
CA LYS A 220 -11.67 12.76 4.75
C LYS A 220 -10.41 12.32 5.47
N ILE A 221 -9.80 11.23 5.03
CA ILE A 221 -8.61 10.63 5.62
C ILE A 221 -7.44 10.85 4.67
N GLY A 222 -6.35 11.43 5.20
CA GLY A 222 -5.12 11.70 4.48
C GLY A 222 -4.27 10.46 4.24
N CYS A 223 -3.13 10.65 3.58
CA CYS A 223 -2.16 9.59 3.32
C CYS A 223 -1.43 9.10 4.59
N ASP A 224 -1.36 9.92 5.63
CA ASP A 224 -0.77 9.60 6.94
C ASP A 224 -1.80 9.09 7.96
N GLY A 225 -3.04 8.84 7.51
CA GLY A 225 -4.15 8.41 8.35
C GLY A 225 -4.72 9.50 9.28
N ARG A 226 -4.38 10.77 9.08
CA ARG A 226 -5.07 11.87 9.77
C ARG A 226 -6.40 12.18 9.11
N ILE A 227 -7.33 12.64 9.93
CA ILE A 227 -8.60 13.21 9.47
C ILE A 227 -8.31 14.65 9.04
N GLU A 228 -8.34 14.91 7.75
CA GLU A 228 -8.09 16.23 7.16
C GLU A 228 -9.34 17.12 7.22
N LYS A 229 -10.52 16.50 7.14
CA LYS A 229 -11.80 17.21 7.10
C LYS A 229 -12.89 16.35 7.72
N ALA A 230 -13.80 16.99 8.46
CA ALA A 230 -14.99 16.35 9.00
C ALA A 230 -16.21 17.23 8.72
N VAL A 231 -17.30 16.61 8.31
CA VAL A 231 -18.62 17.25 8.17
C VAL A 231 -19.64 16.36 8.85
N VAL A 232 -20.44 16.92 9.74
CA VAL A 232 -21.49 16.18 10.46
C VAL A 232 -22.81 16.93 10.32
N LEU A 233 -23.81 16.22 9.83
CA LEU A 233 -25.17 16.72 9.65
C LEU A 233 -26.10 15.98 10.60
N ARG A 234 -27.06 16.68 11.18
CA ARG A 234 -28.21 16.08 11.87
C ARG A 234 -29.46 16.44 11.07
N THR A 235 -30.25 15.42 10.75
CA THR A 235 -31.56 15.63 10.12
C THR A 235 -32.61 15.67 11.22
N VAL A 236 -33.33 16.79 11.34
CA VAL A 236 -34.47 16.93 12.26
C VAL A 236 -35.61 17.55 11.46
N ASN A 237 -36.80 16.94 11.46
CA ASN A 237 -37.98 17.45 10.74
C ASN A 237 -37.72 17.80 9.27
N SER A 238 -36.92 16.98 8.57
CA SER A 238 -36.51 17.18 7.16
C SER A 238 -35.58 18.37 6.90
N GLU A 239 -35.11 19.06 7.95
CA GLU A 239 -34.06 20.08 7.84
C GLU A 239 -32.71 19.50 8.27
N ASN A 240 -31.67 19.81 7.47
CA ASN A 240 -30.31 19.39 7.75
C ASN A 240 -29.57 20.51 8.49
N SER A 241 -29.19 20.25 9.74
CA SER A 241 -28.40 21.17 10.57
C SER A 241 -26.96 20.66 10.70
N ARG A 242 -25.98 21.55 10.51
CA ARG A 242 -24.55 21.18 10.62
C ARG A 242 -24.10 21.20 12.08
N CYS A 243 -23.59 20.07 12.54
CA CYS A 243 -23.11 19.87 13.92
C CYS A 243 -21.62 20.24 14.05
N GLN A 244 -21.31 21.54 14.06
CA GLN A 244 -19.93 22.05 14.09
C GLN A 244 -19.15 21.66 15.36
N SER A 245 -19.83 21.49 16.50
CA SER A 245 -19.19 21.05 17.75
C SER A 245 -18.59 19.65 17.60
N VAL A 246 -19.34 18.71 17.02
CA VAL A 246 -18.89 17.34 16.76
C VAL A 246 -17.74 17.35 15.76
N GLU A 247 -17.84 18.14 14.69
CA GLU A 247 -16.76 18.30 13.71
C GLU A 247 -15.44 18.76 14.34
N ARG A 248 -15.52 19.74 15.25
CA ARG A 248 -14.34 20.25 15.98
C ARG A 248 -13.72 19.17 16.86
N THR A 249 -14.53 18.37 17.56
CA THR A 249 -14.01 17.27 18.39
C THR A 249 -13.39 16.16 17.54
N LEU A 250 -13.95 15.85 16.36
CA LEU A 250 -13.38 14.87 15.45
C LEU A 250 -11.99 15.27 14.93
N LEU A 251 -11.76 16.57 14.77
CA LEU A 251 -10.50 17.16 14.29
C LEU A 251 -9.52 17.54 15.43
N ALA A 252 -9.96 17.50 16.68
CA ALA A 252 -9.14 17.89 17.83
C ALA A 252 -8.04 16.86 18.14
N GLY A 253 -6.97 17.31 18.79
CA GLY A 253 -5.88 16.45 19.26
C GLY A 253 -5.02 15.87 18.13
N SER A 254 -4.75 14.56 18.17
CA SER A 254 -3.86 13.86 17.21
C SER A 254 -4.43 13.82 15.78
N SER A 255 -5.73 14.09 15.60
CA SER A 255 -6.52 13.93 14.37
C SER A 255 -6.39 12.57 13.67
N ARG A 256 -5.65 11.60 14.22
CA ARG A 256 -5.49 10.26 13.63
C ARG A 256 -6.77 9.47 13.75
N ILE A 257 -7.16 8.78 12.69
CA ILE A 257 -8.34 7.91 12.69
C ILE A 257 -8.24 6.75 13.71
N GLN A 258 -7.04 6.32 14.08
CA GLN A 258 -6.87 5.25 15.07
C GLN A 258 -7.35 5.66 16.47
N ASP A 259 -7.19 6.93 16.81
CA ASP A 259 -7.64 7.48 18.10
C ASP A 259 -9.11 7.96 18.04
N PHE A 260 -9.82 7.66 16.94
CA PHE A 260 -11.18 8.12 16.70
C PHE A 260 -12.17 7.56 17.72
N ALA A 261 -12.06 6.28 18.10
CA ALA A 261 -12.92 5.69 19.12
C ALA A 261 -12.75 6.38 20.49
N ALA A 262 -11.50 6.69 20.87
CA ALA A 262 -11.21 7.43 22.10
C ALA A 262 -11.80 8.85 22.05
N ARG A 263 -11.70 9.57 20.92
CA ARG A 263 -12.31 10.91 20.77
C ARG A 263 -13.84 10.88 20.79
N LEU A 264 -14.46 9.82 20.29
CA LEU A 264 -15.91 9.66 20.39
C LEU A 264 -16.38 9.46 21.83
N LYS A 265 -15.55 8.91 22.71
CA LYS A 265 -15.80 8.89 24.16
C LYS A 265 -16.01 10.30 24.70
N ASP A 266 -15.13 11.23 24.32
CA ASP A 266 -15.22 12.63 24.76
C ASP A 266 -16.47 13.30 24.18
N VAL A 267 -16.85 12.99 22.94
CA VAL A 267 -18.10 13.47 22.35
C VAL A 267 -19.31 12.99 23.14
N ALA A 268 -19.37 11.68 23.46
CA ALA A 268 -20.47 11.08 24.21
C ALA A 268 -20.54 11.56 25.68
N ALA A 269 -19.40 11.78 26.33
CA ALA A 269 -19.35 12.32 27.69
C ALA A 269 -19.94 13.74 27.74
N ASN A 270 -19.64 14.58 26.74
CA ASN A 270 -20.22 15.92 26.62
C ASN A 270 -21.73 15.94 26.31
N PHE A 271 -22.34 14.79 25.98
CA PHE A 271 -23.79 14.65 25.79
C PHE A 271 -24.54 14.27 27.08
N ILE A 272 -23.86 13.78 28.12
CA ILE A 272 -24.51 13.35 29.37
C ILE A 272 -24.60 14.51 30.38
N ASP A 273 -23.75 15.53 30.28
CA ASP A 273 -23.71 16.69 31.18
C ASP A 273 -24.58 17.90 30.71
N LYS A 274 -25.57 17.68 29.85
CA LYS A 274 -26.55 18.71 29.43
C LYS A 274 -27.96 18.16 29.38
#